data_AF-A0A4Y8TU24-F1
#
_entry.id   AF-A0A4Y8TU24-F1
#
_cell.length_a   1.000
_cell.length_b   1.000
_cell.length_c   1.000
_cell.angle_alpha   90.00
_cell.angle_beta   90.00
_cell.angle_gamma   90.00
#
_symmetry.space_group_name_H-M   'P 1'
#
loop_
_entity.id
_entity.type
_entity.pdbx_description
1 polymer ?
#
loop_
_entity_poly.entity_id
_entity_poly.type
_entity_poly.pdbx_seq_one_letter_code
_entity_poly.pdbx_strand_id
1 'polypeptide(L)'
;MNPDSASSCDRPYIASEGELRGAPQLLRVDQFYDQDMRHTLMDASVGSSVTFSPRPDWNNVNEVLTAAGAVSETTVVERPYDASEGLESLIRSSDQSAGLVGYAAARPVTYTYSVQCLNDQQNDYRLVFDTWSEVEFGILNCELRLDAKAQWAAQATYDSYCQAS
;
A
#
# COMPACT_ATOMS: atom_id res chain seq x y z
N MET A 1 -38.93 20.28 -3.19
CA MET A 1 -37.87 19.26 -3.12
C MET A 1 -36.59 20.04 -2.84
N ASN A 2 -36.02 19.87 -1.65
CA ASN A 2 -34.91 20.68 -1.16
C ASN A 2 -33.58 20.01 -1.58
N PRO A 3 -32.57 20.73 -2.13
CA PRO A 3 -31.45 20.08 -2.81
C PRO A 3 -30.28 19.66 -1.91
N ASP A 4 -30.31 19.89 -0.59
CA ASP A 4 -29.14 19.70 0.27
C ASP A 4 -29.51 19.12 1.64
N SER A 5 -29.53 17.79 1.78
CA SER A 5 -29.56 17.15 3.10
C SER A 5 -28.65 15.92 3.13
N ALA A 6 -27.37 16.12 2.83
CA ALA A 6 -26.35 15.15 3.23
C ALA A 6 -26.48 14.92 4.74
N SER A 7 -26.54 13.65 5.17
CA SER A 7 -26.63 13.30 6.59
C SER A 7 -25.27 13.48 7.27
N SER A 8 -25.22 13.39 8.60
CA SER A 8 -23.98 13.39 9.38
C SER A 8 -23.94 12.10 10.18
N CYS A 9 -22.76 11.50 10.37
CA CYS A 9 -22.57 10.46 11.38
C CYS A 9 -22.27 11.12 12.72
N ASP A 10 -23.26 11.25 13.58
CA ASP A 10 -23.07 11.91 14.87
C ASP A 10 -22.35 10.97 15.86
N ARG A 11 -21.23 11.44 16.42
CA ARG A 11 -20.41 10.70 17.40
C ARG A 11 -20.10 9.27 16.92
N PRO A 12 -19.31 9.12 15.83
CA PRO A 12 -19.01 7.80 15.27
C PRO A 12 -18.37 6.90 16.32
N TYR A 13 -18.98 5.75 16.55
CA TYR A 13 -18.38 4.65 17.28
C TYR A 13 -17.75 3.70 16.27
N ILE A 14 -16.45 3.45 16.42
CA ILE A 14 -15.68 2.58 15.53
C ILE A 14 -15.15 1.39 16.33
N ALA A 15 -15.38 0.18 15.82
CA ALA A 15 -14.76 -1.02 16.36
C ALA A 15 -14.00 -1.77 15.26
N SER A 16 -12.77 -2.17 15.55
CA SER A 16 -11.99 -3.03 14.65
C SER A 16 -12.62 -4.41 14.58
N GLU A 17 -12.86 -4.90 13.36
CA GLU A 17 -13.30 -6.26 13.08
C GLU A 17 -12.12 -7.18 12.70
N GLY A 18 -10.91 -6.62 12.64
CA GLY A 18 -9.67 -7.35 12.36
C GLY A 18 -8.96 -6.87 11.10
N GLU A 19 -7.84 -7.55 10.84
CA GLU A 19 -6.97 -7.32 9.70
C GLU A 19 -6.75 -8.60 8.90
N LEU A 20 -6.56 -8.46 7.59
CA LEU A 20 -6.15 -9.53 6.70
C LEU A 20 -4.87 -9.11 5.99
N ARG A 21 -3.81 -9.92 6.13
CA ARG A 21 -2.52 -9.71 5.45
C ARG A 21 -2.41 -10.63 4.24
N GLY A 22 -2.13 -10.05 3.08
CA GLY A 22 -1.88 -10.81 1.86
C GLY A 22 -0.44 -11.31 1.74
N ALA A 23 -0.17 -12.00 0.63
CA ALA A 23 1.20 -12.33 0.25
C ALA A 23 1.96 -11.07 -0.18
N PRO A 24 3.28 -10.97 0.05
CA PRO A 24 4.06 -9.84 -0.43
C PRO A 24 3.96 -9.70 -1.94
N GLN A 25 4.02 -8.47 -2.42
CA GLN A 25 3.97 -8.14 -3.84
C GLN A 25 5.13 -7.21 -4.20
N LEU A 26 5.68 -7.40 -5.39
CA LEU A 26 6.62 -6.46 -5.99
C LEU A 26 5.82 -5.24 -6.46
N LEU A 27 6.21 -4.07 -5.99
CA LEU A 27 5.54 -2.81 -6.32
C LEU A 27 6.29 -2.07 -7.43
N ARG A 28 7.63 -2.16 -7.40
CA ARG A 28 8.50 -1.47 -8.34
C ARG A 28 9.80 -2.23 -8.55
N VAL A 29 10.30 -2.22 -9.77
CA VAL A 29 11.60 -2.80 -10.13
C VAL A 29 12.36 -1.83 -11.05
N ASP A 30 13.66 -1.65 -10.80
CA ASP A 30 14.58 -0.87 -11.62
C ASP A 30 15.65 -1.79 -12.24
N GLN A 31 15.82 -1.68 -13.55
CA GLN A 31 16.76 -2.49 -14.31
C GLN A 31 17.92 -1.63 -14.85
N PHE A 32 19.15 -1.97 -14.45
CA PHE A 32 20.33 -1.20 -14.80
C PHE A 32 21.01 -1.65 -16.11
N TYR A 33 20.27 -1.90 -17.22
CA TYR A 33 20.80 -2.62 -18.41
C TYR A 33 21.43 -1.84 -19.60
N ASP A 34 21.18 -0.54 -19.87
CA ASP A 34 21.79 0.21 -21.00
C ASP A 34 22.06 1.74 -20.78
N GLN A 35 23.17 2.35 -21.22
CA GLN A 35 23.62 3.73 -20.86
C GLN A 35 22.66 4.93 -21.08
N ASP A 36 21.56 4.79 -21.82
CA ASP A 36 20.41 5.75 -21.82
C ASP A 36 19.42 5.50 -20.64
N MET A 37 19.87 4.67 -19.68
CA MET A 37 19.26 3.90 -18.58
C MET A 37 18.50 4.60 -17.49
N ARG A 38 18.54 5.93 -17.37
CA ARG A 38 18.09 6.61 -16.13
C ARG A 38 16.58 6.52 -15.86
N HIS A 39 15.85 5.67 -16.60
CA HIS A 39 14.40 5.73 -16.74
C HIS A 39 13.64 4.41 -16.60
N THR A 40 14.26 3.24 -16.39
CA THR A 40 13.47 1.99 -16.45
C THR A 40 13.03 1.50 -15.08
N LEU A 41 11.92 2.09 -14.62
CA LEU A 41 11.15 1.69 -13.43
C LEU A 41 9.81 1.10 -13.89
N MET A 42 9.50 -0.13 -13.47
CA MET A 42 8.21 -0.77 -13.74
C MET A 42 7.32 -0.69 -12.50
N ASP A 43 6.27 0.13 -12.55
CA ASP A 43 5.40 0.37 -11.40
C ASP A 43 4.06 -0.37 -11.52
N ALA A 44 3.64 -0.99 -10.42
CA ALA A 44 2.21 -1.24 -10.20
C ALA A 44 1.58 0.06 -9.68
N SER A 45 0.50 0.53 -10.33
CA SER A 45 -0.28 1.64 -9.77
C SER A 45 -0.92 1.17 -8.46
N VAL A 46 -0.38 1.60 -7.33
CA VAL A 46 -0.86 1.20 -6.01
C VAL A 46 -1.10 2.41 -5.12
N GLY A 47 -2.17 2.33 -4.33
CA GLY A 47 -2.55 3.35 -3.35
C GLY A 47 -3.41 2.71 -2.28
N SER A 48 -3.58 3.41 -1.17
CA SER A 48 -4.55 3.01 -0.16
C SER A 48 -5.94 3.51 -0.54
N SER A 49 -6.96 2.71 -0.24
CA SER A 49 -8.36 3.01 -0.56
C SER A 49 -9.28 2.71 0.62
N VAL A 50 -10.32 3.51 0.76
CA VAL A 50 -11.37 3.34 1.77
C VAL A 50 -12.69 3.08 1.06
N THR A 51 -13.32 1.96 1.42
CA THR A 51 -14.66 1.61 0.93
C THR A 51 -15.62 1.48 2.09
N PHE A 52 -16.83 2.05 1.93
CA PHE A 52 -17.92 1.86 2.87
C PHE A 52 -19.00 0.94 2.30
N SER A 53 -19.61 0.12 3.15
CA SER A 53 -20.78 -0.70 2.82
C SER A 53 -21.80 -0.68 3.96
N PRO A 54 -23.05 -0.21 3.75
CA PRO A 54 -23.48 0.52 2.55
C PRO A 54 -22.70 1.85 2.39
N ARG A 55 -22.72 2.44 1.19
CA ARG A 55 -22.07 3.74 0.96
C ARG A 55 -22.88 4.84 1.65
N PRO A 56 -22.32 5.58 2.63
CA PRO A 56 -23.02 6.66 3.29
C PRO A 56 -23.04 7.93 2.43
N ASP A 57 -24.02 8.79 2.67
CA ASP A 57 -24.10 10.15 2.13
C ASP A 57 -23.75 11.20 3.22
N TRP A 58 -22.73 10.87 4.03
CA TRP A 58 -22.32 11.71 5.15
C TRP A 58 -21.50 12.91 4.67
N ASN A 59 -21.79 14.09 5.20
CA ASN A 59 -20.94 15.27 4.97
C ASN A 59 -19.68 15.32 5.84
N ASN A 60 -19.61 14.48 6.89
CA ASN A 60 -18.52 14.43 7.86
C ASN A 60 -17.68 13.13 7.79
N VAL A 61 -17.57 12.50 6.61
CA VAL A 61 -16.79 11.26 6.42
C VAL A 61 -15.37 11.36 7.00
N ASN A 62 -14.70 12.50 6.87
CA ASN A 62 -13.35 12.68 7.40
C ASN A 62 -13.26 12.52 8.92
N GLU A 63 -14.30 12.88 9.68
CA GLU A 63 -14.35 12.67 11.13
C GLU A 63 -14.45 11.17 11.45
N VAL A 64 -15.23 10.43 10.66
CA VAL A 64 -15.34 8.96 10.75
C VAL A 64 -14.00 8.30 10.44
N LEU A 65 -13.30 8.73 9.39
CA LEU A 65 -11.96 8.23 9.06
C LEU A 65 -10.95 8.53 10.17
N THR A 66 -11.03 9.72 10.78
CA THR A 66 -10.18 10.10 11.91
C THR A 66 -10.45 9.20 13.12
N ALA A 67 -11.72 8.93 13.43
CA ALA A 67 -12.11 8.00 14.49
C ALA A 67 -11.62 6.57 14.22
N ALA A 68 -11.67 6.11 12.96
CA ALA A 68 -11.11 4.82 12.56
C ALA A 68 -9.58 4.79 12.71
N GLY A 69 -8.90 5.88 12.33
CA GLY A 69 -7.46 6.04 12.54
C GLY A 69 -7.04 6.00 14.01
N ALA A 70 -7.90 6.42 14.94
CA ALA A 70 -7.61 6.38 16.37
C ALA A 70 -7.63 4.97 16.98
N VAL A 71 -8.29 4.00 16.33
CA VAL A 71 -8.36 2.59 16.76
C VAL A 71 -7.58 1.65 15.85
N SER A 72 -6.88 2.19 14.85
CA SER A 72 -6.10 1.47 13.85
C SER A 72 -4.61 1.45 14.22
N GLU A 73 -3.89 0.42 13.79
CA GLU A 73 -2.42 0.37 13.90
C GLU A 73 -1.72 1.33 12.93
N THR A 74 -2.47 1.86 11.96
CA THR A 74 -1.98 2.77 10.92
C THR A 74 -2.96 3.91 10.67
N THR A 75 -2.49 5.00 10.07
CA THR A 75 -3.37 6.10 9.66
C THR A 75 -4.31 5.64 8.54
N VAL A 76 -5.61 5.73 8.79
CA VAL A 76 -6.66 5.43 7.79
C VAL A 76 -6.85 6.65 6.90
N VAL A 77 -6.20 6.64 5.75
CA VAL A 77 -6.24 7.72 4.76
C VAL A 77 -6.02 7.15 3.36
N GLU A 78 -6.81 7.62 2.39
CA GLU A 78 -6.55 7.35 0.98
C GLU A 78 -5.37 8.18 0.50
N ARG A 79 -4.35 7.52 -0.01
CA ARG A 79 -3.18 8.18 -0.59
C ARG A 79 -2.55 7.29 -1.66
N PRO A 80 -1.97 7.90 -2.70
CA PRO A 80 -1.05 7.18 -3.56
C PRO A 80 0.05 6.52 -2.71
N TYR A 81 0.43 5.30 -3.06
CA TYR A 81 1.61 4.69 -2.49
C TYR A 81 2.79 5.05 -3.38
N ASP A 82 3.74 5.78 -2.83
CA ASP A 82 4.95 6.16 -3.55
C ASP A 82 6.12 5.26 -3.13
N ALA A 83 6.41 4.27 -3.98
CA ALA A 83 7.57 3.40 -3.82
C ALA A 83 8.88 4.06 -4.33
N SER A 84 8.80 5.21 -4.99
CA SER A 84 9.90 5.80 -5.73
C SER A 84 10.98 6.35 -4.80
N GLU A 85 10.63 7.12 -3.77
CA GLU A 85 11.62 7.81 -2.93
C GLU A 85 12.61 6.85 -2.25
N GLY A 86 12.11 5.74 -1.70
CA GLY A 86 12.94 4.75 -0.99
C GLY A 86 13.90 4.05 -1.94
N LEU A 87 13.39 3.59 -3.09
CA LEU A 87 14.19 2.90 -4.09
C LEU A 87 15.19 3.87 -4.77
N GLU A 88 14.76 5.08 -5.14
CA GLU A 88 15.62 6.09 -5.76
C GLU A 88 16.76 6.56 -4.85
N SER A 89 16.53 6.61 -3.53
CA SER A 89 17.60 6.89 -2.56
C SER A 89 18.65 5.78 -2.56
N LEU A 90 18.22 4.51 -2.52
CA LEU A 90 19.12 3.36 -2.61
C LEU A 90 19.89 3.34 -3.93
N ILE A 91 19.20 3.53 -5.05
CA ILE A 91 19.78 3.62 -6.40
C ILE A 91 20.87 4.70 -6.41
N ARG A 92 20.59 5.92 -5.93
CA ARG A 92 21.57 7.02 -5.87
C ARG A 92 22.81 6.71 -5.02
N SER A 93 22.65 5.91 -3.98
CA SER A 93 23.76 5.51 -3.09
C SER A 93 24.57 4.31 -3.59
N SER A 94 24.08 3.60 -4.61
CA SER A 94 24.69 2.39 -5.16
C SER A 94 25.55 2.66 -6.40
N ASP A 95 26.51 1.77 -6.67
CA ASP A 95 27.25 1.76 -7.93
C ASP A 95 26.34 1.16 -9.01
N GLN A 96 25.70 2.02 -9.81
CA GLN A 96 24.68 1.65 -10.79
C GLN A 96 25.30 1.00 -12.02
N SER A 97 25.71 -0.27 -11.90
CA SER A 97 26.38 -1.03 -12.95
C SER A 97 25.43 -1.98 -13.68
N ALA A 98 25.77 -2.30 -14.94
CA ALA A 98 25.14 -3.38 -15.67
C ALA A 98 25.20 -4.69 -14.85
N GLY A 99 24.05 -5.34 -14.67
CA GLY A 99 23.93 -6.55 -13.85
C GLY A 99 23.40 -6.32 -12.43
N LEU A 100 23.14 -5.08 -12.01
CA LEU A 100 22.34 -4.84 -10.81
C LEU A 100 20.84 -4.73 -11.14
N VAL A 101 19.98 -5.02 -10.16
CA VAL A 101 18.52 -4.80 -10.21
C VAL A 101 18.04 -4.27 -8.86
N GLY A 102 17.37 -3.12 -8.87
CA GLY A 102 16.71 -2.55 -7.69
C GLY A 102 15.26 -3.01 -7.58
N TYR A 103 14.72 -3.17 -6.37
CA TYR A 103 13.31 -3.47 -6.18
C TYR A 103 12.72 -2.81 -4.92
N ALA A 104 11.40 -2.57 -4.97
CA ALA A 104 10.56 -2.24 -3.84
C ALA A 104 9.39 -3.24 -3.76
N ALA A 105 9.14 -3.76 -2.56
CA ALA A 105 8.06 -4.70 -2.29
C ALA A 105 7.31 -4.30 -1.02
N ALA A 106 6.05 -4.70 -0.92
CA ALA A 106 5.27 -4.55 0.30
C ALA A 106 4.18 -5.63 0.39
N ARG A 107 3.62 -5.84 1.59
CA ARG A 107 2.47 -6.71 1.79
C ARG A 107 1.17 -5.92 1.77
N PRO A 108 0.17 -6.29 0.95
CA PRO A 108 -1.14 -5.68 1.04
C PRO A 108 -1.80 -6.09 2.36
N VAL A 109 -2.49 -5.14 2.98
CA VAL A 109 -3.22 -5.34 4.23
C VAL A 109 -4.59 -4.69 4.11
N THR A 110 -5.61 -5.43 4.51
CA THR A 110 -6.98 -4.94 4.58
C THR A 110 -7.40 -4.85 6.05
N TYR A 111 -7.75 -3.66 6.50
CA TYR A 111 -8.37 -3.44 7.81
C TYR A 111 -9.87 -3.30 7.66
N THR A 112 -10.63 -3.93 8.55
CA THR A 112 -12.08 -3.79 8.59
C THR A 112 -12.52 -3.15 9.89
N TYR A 113 -13.47 -2.23 9.81
CA TYR A 113 -14.12 -1.61 10.95
C TYR A 113 -15.64 -1.63 10.80
N SER A 114 -16.34 -1.84 11.91
CA SER A 114 -17.75 -1.44 12.02
C SER A 114 -17.83 0.02 12.44
N VAL A 115 -18.82 0.71 11.90
CA VAL A 115 -19.12 2.13 12.14
C VAL A 115 -20.57 2.24 12.56
N GLN A 116 -20.79 2.85 13.72
CA GLN A 116 -22.12 3.10 14.27
C GLN A 116 -22.27 4.58 14.59
N CYS A 117 -23.38 5.17 14.15
CA CYS A 117 -23.67 6.59 14.35
C CYS A 117 -24.82 6.74 15.35
N LEU A 118 -24.73 7.73 16.25
CA LEU A 118 -25.74 7.93 17.30
C LEU A 118 -27.12 8.26 16.72
N ASN A 119 -27.15 9.03 15.63
CA ASN A 119 -28.37 9.44 14.94
C ASN A 119 -28.87 8.41 13.92
N ASP A 120 -28.18 7.29 13.74
CA ASP A 120 -28.53 6.23 12.80
C ASP A 120 -28.14 4.84 13.31
N GLN A 121 -28.70 4.46 14.46
CA GLN A 121 -28.36 3.21 15.15
C GLN A 121 -28.91 1.94 14.49
N GLN A 122 -29.76 2.08 13.46
CA GLN A 122 -30.35 0.93 12.77
C GLN A 122 -29.54 0.49 11.55
N ASN A 123 -28.59 1.32 11.10
CA ASN A 123 -27.72 1.00 9.98
C ASN A 123 -26.35 0.56 10.50
N ASP A 124 -25.94 -0.64 10.10
CA ASP A 124 -24.59 -1.15 10.33
C ASP A 124 -23.72 -0.80 9.12
N TYR A 125 -22.83 0.17 9.30
CA TYR A 125 -21.86 0.56 8.29
C TYR A 125 -20.56 -0.20 8.50
N ARG A 126 -19.97 -0.68 7.41
CA ARG A 126 -18.65 -1.31 7.38
C ARG A 126 -17.69 -0.42 6.61
N LEU A 127 -16.56 -0.09 7.22
CA LEU A 127 -15.44 0.58 6.58
C LEU A 127 -14.35 -0.47 6.31
N VAL A 128 -13.92 -0.56 5.06
CA VAL A 128 -12.77 -1.38 4.63
C VAL A 128 -11.67 -0.44 4.19
N PHE A 129 -10.48 -0.59 4.77
CA PHE A 129 -9.28 0.16 4.42
C PHE A 129 -8.22 -0.79 3.85
N ASP A 130 -8.02 -0.72 2.54
CA ASP A 130 -6.97 -1.46 1.84
C ASP A 130 -5.72 -0.60 1.74
N THR A 131 -4.59 -1.14 2.16
CA THR A 131 -3.30 -0.45 2.23
C THR A 131 -2.13 -1.43 2.15
N TRP A 132 -0.92 -0.97 2.46
CA TRP A 132 0.31 -1.75 2.41
C TRP A 132 1.05 -1.68 3.75
N SER A 133 1.79 -2.75 4.08
CA SER A 133 2.67 -2.88 5.25
C SER A 133 4.00 -3.52 4.85
N GLU A 134 4.95 -3.58 5.78
CA GLU A 134 6.23 -4.31 5.62
C GLU A 134 6.94 -3.97 4.32
N VAL A 135 7.32 -2.69 4.17
CA VAL A 135 8.00 -2.22 2.97
C VAL A 135 9.46 -2.69 2.98
N GLU A 136 9.86 -3.34 1.89
CA GLU A 136 11.22 -3.82 1.66
C GLU A 136 11.78 -3.14 0.40
N PHE A 137 13.00 -2.63 0.50
CA PHE A 137 13.75 -2.14 -0.65
C PHE A 137 15.10 -2.84 -0.70
N GLY A 138 15.56 -3.18 -1.90
CA GLY A 138 16.84 -3.87 -2.07
C GLY A 138 17.45 -3.65 -3.44
N ILE A 139 18.75 -3.94 -3.51
CA ILE A 139 19.51 -4.00 -4.76
C ILE A 139 20.17 -5.37 -4.82
N LEU A 140 19.95 -6.05 -5.94
CA LEU A 140 20.47 -7.38 -6.23
C LEU A 140 21.58 -7.26 -7.26
N ASN A 141 22.64 -8.04 -7.10
CA ASN A 141 23.61 -8.29 -8.16
C ASN A 141 23.26 -9.61 -8.84
N CYS A 142 22.82 -9.55 -10.09
CA CYS A 142 22.37 -10.70 -10.87
C CYS A 142 23.51 -11.68 -11.23
N GLU A 143 24.78 -11.27 -11.08
CA GLU A 143 25.93 -12.17 -11.24
C GLU A 143 26.15 -13.06 -10.01
N LEU A 144 25.57 -12.69 -8.87
CA LEU A 144 25.71 -13.42 -7.61
C LEU A 144 24.51 -14.32 -7.38
N ARG A 145 24.77 -15.53 -6.88
CA ARG A 145 23.70 -16.39 -6.38
C ARG A 145 23.11 -15.78 -5.11
N LEU A 146 21.78 -15.75 -5.04
CA LEU A 146 21.08 -15.42 -3.80
C LEU A 146 21.34 -16.47 -2.70
N ASP A 147 21.35 -16.00 -1.46
CA ASP A 147 21.33 -16.88 -0.28
C ASP A 147 20.05 -17.74 -0.28
N ALA A 148 20.15 -18.99 0.13
CA ALA A 148 18.99 -19.89 0.21
C ALA A 148 17.90 -19.42 1.20
N LYS A 149 18.23 -18.45 2.07
CA LYS A 149 17.32 -17.78 3.02
C LYS A 149 16.97 -16.35 2.58
N ALA A 150 17.24 -15.98 1.33
CA ALA A 150 16.86 -14.67 0.81
C ALA A 150 15.37 -14.41 1.06
N GLN A 151 15.05 -13.15 1.35
CA GLN A 151 13.67 -12.71 1.50
C GLN A 151 12.90 -12.96 0.20
N TRP A 152 11.59 -13.19 0.32
CA TRP A 152 10.75 -13.52 -0.83
C TRP A 152 10.88 -12.49 -1.95
N ALA A 153 10.95 -11.19 -1.63
CA ALA A 153 11.00 -10.14 -2.63
C ALA A 153 12.31 -10.15 -3.41
N ALA A 154 13.45 -10.35 -2.71
CA ALA A 154 14.73 -10.58 -3.35
C ALA A 154 14.69 -11.79 -4.30
N GLN A 155 14.15 -12.92 -3.82
CA GLN A 155 14.05 -14.14 -4.62
C GLN A 155 13.16 -13.96 -5.85
N ALA A 156 11.95 -13.40 -5.68
CA ALA A 156 11.01 -13.15 -6.76
C ALA A 156 11.57 -12.18 -7.81
N THR A 157 12.24 -11.11 -7.37
CA THR A 157 12.93 -10.17 -8.25
C THR A 157 14.05 -10.87 -9.03
N TYR A 158 14.91 -11.63 -8.35
CA TYR A 158 16.00 -12.34 -9.00
C TYR A 158 15.51 -13.36 -10.03
N ASP A 159 14.53 -14.19 -9.66
CA ASP A 159 14.00 -15.23 -10.56
C ASP A 159 13.30 -14.63 -11.79
N SER A 160 12.74 -13.43 -11.66
CA SER A 160 12.00 -12.76 -12.76
C SER A 160 12.89 -11.87 -13.62
N TYR A 161 13.95 -11.27 -13.06
CA TYR A 161 14.68 -10.17 -13.69
C TYR A 161 16.21 -10.35 -13.75
N CYS A 162 16.77 -11.32 -13.02
CA CYS A 162 18.20 -11.68 -13.07
C CYS A 162 18.48 -12.93 -13.91
N GLN A 163 17.48 -13.55 -14.55
CA GLN A 163 17.74 -14.67 -15.45
C GLN A 163 18.45 -14.19 -16.72
N ALA A 164 19.64 -14.75 -16.93
CA ALA A 164 20.57 -14.43 -18.01
C ALA A 164 19.88 -14.30 -19.37
N SER A 165 20.13 -13.19 -20.05
CA SER A 165 19.94 -13.03 -21.48
C SER A 165 20.87 -13.92 -22.29
#